data_AF-A0A2L2N2F3-F1
#
_entry.id   AF-A0A2L2N2F3-F1
#
_cell.length_a   1.000
_cell.length_b   1.000
_cell.length_c   1.000
_cell.angle_alpha   90.00
_cell.angle_beta   90.00
_cell.angle_gamma   90.00
#
_symmetry.space_group_name_H-M   'P 1'
#
loop_
_entity.id
_entity.type
_entity.pdbx_description
1 polymer ?
#
loop_
_entity_poly.entity_id
_entity_poly.type
_entity_poly.pdbx_seq_one_letter_code
_entity_poly.pdbx_strand_id
1 'polypeptide(L)'
;MEFAEISFFLETTADKIEASWDIRSLSNIANQRVPDFIMSGRGTLLRADIHILWTQWFIESICNPDIFANSSQGYAYIVKTVQKRVPLIFPGISEDERNKITKYIARLVDKEVQRRKERKRISLSLENRKMLWDIYGTEQRCWICGYKFTTWAENKFLGYTNYQEVPLPQFVDYMRLNGLTERHISVEVDHVVPFSKGGNEEDNLRLACGWCNSHKSDRTSLYDVALKPRILNHTKLGKQSIPHPFWIVRLLSVRRCCEYEGGCEQTVDNAELTVFPRHPEGAMNPTNLRVICSEHDPLGSNRFVSRTIAEQVS
;
A
#
# COMPACT_ATOMS: atom_id res chain seq x y z
N MET A 1 23.20 11.11 -21.70
CA MET A 1 22.07 12.06 -21.49
C MET A 1 21.64 12.09 -20.03
N GLU A 2 21.67 10.96 -19.31
CA GLU A 2 21.18 10.86 -17.92
C GLU A 2 21.99 11.64 -16.86
N PHE A 3 23.33 11.72 -16.97
CA PHE A 3 24.14 12.32 -15.90
C PHE A 3 23.86 13.82 -15.70
N ALA A 4 23.85 14.62 -16.76
CA ALA A 4 23.61 16.07 -16.65
C ALA A 4 22.21 16.39 -16.12
N GLU A 5 21.20 15.60 -16.49
CA GLU A 5 19.83 15.74 -15.99
C GLU A 5 19.74 15.41 -14.49
N ILE A 6 20.41 14.33 -14.06
CA ILE A 6 20.48 13.94 -12.64
C ILE A 6 21.22 15.02 -11.83
N SER A 7 22.40 15.45 -12.27
CA SER A 7 23.19 16.48 -11.59
C SER A 7 22.39 17.77 -11.43
N PHE A 8 21.76 18.25 -12.51
CA PHE A 8 20.95 19.47 -12.47
C PHE A 8 19.75 19.34 -11.52
N PHE A 9 19.07 18.19 -11.52
CA PHE A 9 17.97 17.93 -10.60
C PHE A 9 18.46 17.96 -9.14
N LEU A 10 19.58 17.31 -8.84
CA LEU A 10 20.13 17.25 -7.48
C LEU A 10 20.59 18.65 -7.03
N GLU A 11 21.31 19.41 -7.85
CA GLU A 11 21.70 20.79 -7.53
C GLU A 11 20.49 21.71 -7.31
N THR A 12 19.39 21.45 -8.02
CA THR A 12 18.17 22.24 -7.88
C THR A 12 17.40 21.91 -6.61
N THR A 13 17.45 20.66 -6.14
CA THR A 13 16.54 20.13 -5.10
C THR A 13 17.22 19.76 -3.78
N ALA A 14 18.51 19.41 -3.79
CA ALA A 14 19.26 19.01 -2.61
C ALA A 14 19.81 20.21 -1.84
N ASP A 15 19.93 20.05 -0.53
CA ASP A 15 20.59 20.99 0.39
C ASP A 15 20.05 22.43 0.38
N LYS A 16 18.74 22.58 0.18
CA LYS A 16 18.04 23.87 0.28
C LYS A 16 17.01 23.87 1.39
N ILE A 17 17.45 23.55 2.61
CA ILE A 17 16.57 23.57 3.80
C ILE A 17 15.92 24.95 3.96
N GLU A 18 16.67 26.03 3.72
CA GLU A 18 16.13 27.40 3.76
C GLU A 18 15.12 27.67 2.63
N ALA A 19 15.31 27.07 1.45
CA ALA A 19 14.37 27.17 0.34
C ALA A 19 13.04 26.47 0.58
N SER A 20 12.96 25.56 1.55
CA SER A 20 11.70 24.85 1.87
C SER A 20 10.59 25.78 2.36
N TRP A 21 10.94 27.01 2.74
CA TRP A 21 10.01 28.06 3.17
C TRP A 21 9.98 29.28 2.24
N ASP A 22 10.67 29.23 1.08
CA ASP A 22 10.71 30.31 0.08
C ASP A 22 9.90 29.96 -1.18
N ILE A 23 8.92 30.80 -1.52
CA ILE A 23 7.99 30.53 -2.62
C ILE A 23 8.67 30.49 -3.99
N ARG A 24 9.71 31.30 -4.22
CA ARG A 24 10.44 31.32 -5.50
C ARG A 24 11.21 30.03 -5.69
N SER A 25 11.88 29.59 -4.63
CA SER A 25 12.63 28.34 -4.64
C SER A 25 11.72 27.12 -4.75
N LEU A 26 10.59 27.10 -4.03
CA LEU A 26 9.57 26.06 -4.17
C LEU A 26 8.99 26.01 -5.60
N SER A 27 8.74 27.16 -6.22
CA SER A 27 8.31 27.23 -7.62
C SER A 27 9.36 26.64 -8.58
N ASN A 28 10.64 26.95 -8.37
CA ASN A 28 11.71 26.36 -9.18
C ASN A 28 11.78 24.83 -9.01
N ILE A 29 11.67 24.34 -7.77
CA ILE A 29 11.65 22.90 -7.46
C ILE A 29 10.42 22.22 -8.10
N ALA A 30 9.24 22.82 -8.00
CA ALA A 30 7.99 22.25 -8.53
C ALA A 30 8.00 22.10 -10.06
N ASN A 31 8.76 22.93 -10.76
CA ASN A 31 8.93 22.85 -12.21
C ASN A 31 9.96 21.81 -12.66
N GLN A 32 10.69 21.18 -11.72
CA GLN A 32 11.63 20.12 -12.07
C GLN A 32 10.92 18.83 -12.42
N ARG A 33 11.31 18.22 -13.53
CA ARG A 33 10.99 16.82 -13.81
C ARG A 33 11.91 15.94 -12.99
N VAL A 34 11.34 15.05 -12.17
CA VAL A 34 12.15 14.04 -11.48
C VAL A 34 12.62 12.98 -12.49
N PRO A 35 13.93 12.76 -12.67
CA PRO A 35 14.45 11.71 -13.55
C PRO A 35 13.99 10.32 -13.11
N ASP A 36 13.61 9.45 -14.06
CA ASP A 36 13.13 8.10 -13.74
C ASP A 36 14.21 7.22 -13.06
N PHE A 37 15.49 7.55 -13.26
CA PHE A 37 16.62 6.96 -12.55
C PHE A 37 16.53 7.17 -11.03
N ILE A 38 16.23 8.41 -10.59
CA ILE A 38 16.03 8.75 -9.16
C ILE A 38 14.84 7.98 -8.58
N MET A 39 13.83 7.73 -9.40
CA MET A 39 12.65 6.94 -9.03
C MET A 39 12.87 5.42 -9.16
N SER A 40 14.07 4.98 -9.57
CA SER A 40 14.47 3.57 -9.69
C SER A 40 13.48 2.72 -10.49
N GLY A 41 13.00 3.26 -11.62
CA GLY A 41 12.02 2.59 -12.48
C GLY A 41 10.60 2.51 -11.89
N ARG A 42 10.32 3.25 -10.81
CA ARG A 42 9.00 3.36 -10.16
C ARG A 42 8.30 4.67 -10.45
N GLY A 43 8.77 5.42 -11.46
CA GLY A 43 8.26 6.74 -11.75
C GLY A 43 6.74 6.78 -11.93
N THR A 44 6.18 5.82 -12.68
CA THR A 44 4.72 5.73 -12.87
C THR A 44 3.97 5.48 -11.56
N LEU A 45 4.45 4.58 -10.70
CA LEU A 45 3.80 4.28 -9.41
C LEU A 45 3.84 5.50 -8.48
N LEU A 46 5.02 6.10 -8.31
CA LEU A 46 5.20 7.27 -7.42
C LEU A 46 4.37 8.46 -7.90
N ARG A 47 4.39 8.75 -9.22
CA ARG A 47 3.58 9.82 -9.82
C ARG A 47 2.08 9.55 -9.71
N ALA A 48 1.63 8.31 -9.94
CA ALA A 48 0.22 7.96 -9.77
C ALA A 48 -0.23 8.15 -8.32
N ASP A 49 0.54 7.64 -7.36
CA ASP A 49 0.21 7.67 -5.93
C ASP A 49 0.14 9.13 -5.40
N ILE A 50 1.02 10.03 -5.85
CA ILE A 50 0.96 11.45 -5.44
C ILE A 50 -0.20 12.20 -6.13
N HIS A 51 -0.49 11.92 -7.40
CA HIS A 51 -1.62 12.55 -8.10
C HIS A 51 -2.97 12.10 -7.52
N ILE A 52 -3.09 10.83 -7.12
CA ILE A 52 -4.27 10.32 -6.40
C ILE A 52 -4.46 11.09 -5.09
N LEU A 53 -3.37 11.29 -4.33
CA LEU A 53 -3.41 12.02 -3.07
C LEU A 53 -3.82 13.50 -3.25
N TRP A 54 -3.24 14.20 -4.23
CA TRP A 54 -3.62 15.59 -4.53
C TRP A 54 -5.07 15.71 -5.00
N THR A 55 -5.53 14.77 -5.82
CA THR A 55 -6.94 14.72 -6.26
C THR A 55 -7.87 14.54 -5.06
N GLN A 56 -7.50 13.64 -4.14
CA GLN A 56 -8.26 13.41 -2.92
C GLN A 56 -8.29 14.68 -2.05
N TRP A 57 -7.15 15.33 -1.78
CA TRP A 57 -7.12 16.59 -1.03
C TRP A 57 -7.94 17.69 -1.68
N PHE A 58 -7.88 17.81 -3.01
CA PHE A 58 -8.69 18.78 -3.74
C PHE A 58 -10.18 18.53 -3.49
N ILE A 59 -10.67 17.29 -3.65
CA ILE A 59 -12.08 16.94 -3.43
C ILE A 59 -12.51 17.21 -1.98
N GLU A 60 -11.68 16.81 -1.02
CA GLU A 60 -11.96 16.97 0.41
C GLU A 60 -11.96 18.44 0.85
N SER A 61 -11.17 19.30 0.20
CA SER A 61 -11.19 20.75 0.43
C SER A 61 -12.53 21.40 0.05
N ILE A 62 -13.26 20.80 -0.90
CA ILE A 62 -14.58 21.29 -1.34
C ILE A 62 -15.66 20.83 -0.36
N CYS A 63 -15.58 19.58 0.08
CA CYS A 63 -16.55 18.97 0.97
C CYS A 63 -15.89 17.87 1.80
N ASN A 64 -15.78 18.09 3.12
CA ASN A 64 -15.17 17.12 4.03
C ASN A 64 -16.08 15.88 4.19
N PRO A 65 -15.62 14.68 3.76
CA PRO A 65 -16.38 13.45 3.88
C PRO A 65 -16.68 13.02 5.33
N ASP A 66 -15.83 13.37 6.30
CA ASP A 66 -16.01 12.97 7.70
C ASP A 66 -17.31 13.50 8.32
N ILE A 67 -17.78 14.66 7.86
CA ILE A 67 -19.04 15.27 8.30
C ILE A 67 -20.25 14.38 7.94
N PHE A 68 -20.14 13.60 6.86
CA PHE A 68 -21.23 12.78 6.33
C PHE A 68 -21.09 11.29 6.63
N ALA A 69 -19.89 10.81 6.97
CA ALA A 69 -19.64 9.40 7.23
C ALA A 69 -20.57 8.85 8.32
N ASN A 70 -20.76 9.59 9.41
CA ASN A 70 -21.55 9.14 10.56
C ASN A 70 -22.81 9.99 10.80
N SER A 71 -23.28 10.73 9.80
CA SER A 71 -24.49 11.57 9.93
C SER A 71 -25.69 10.99 9.19
N SER A 72 -26.88 11.47 9.55
CA SER A 72 -28.14 11.17 8.83
C SER A 72 -28.27 11.93 7.51
N GLN A 73 -27.33 12.82 7.20
CA GLN A 73 -27.35 13.62 5.98
C GLN A 73 -26.87 12.78 4.79
N GLY A 74 -27.79 12.54 3.86
CA GLY A 74 -27.51 11.77 2.64
C GLY A 74 -26.92 12.58 1.50
N TYR A 75 -26.79 11.93 0.35
CA TYR A 75 -26.22 12.47 -0.89
C TYR A 75 -26.72 13.87 -1.30
N ALA A 76 -28.00 14.20 -1.07
CA ALA A 76 -28.56 15.51 -1.38
C ALA A 76 -27.86 16.66 -0.62
N TYR A 77 -27.44 16.43 0.63
CA TYR A 77 -26.70 17.42 1.41
C TYR A 77 -25.26 17.59 0.90
N ILE A 78 -24.64 16.50 0.41
CA ILE A 78 -23.34 16.55 -0.26
C ILE A 78 -23.46 17.42 -1.51
N VAL A 79 -24.44 17.15 -2.39
CA VAL A 79 -24.69 17.95 -3.61
C VAL A 79 -24.90 19.42 -3.26
N LYS A 80 -25.74 19.73 -2.26
CA LYS A 80 -25.99 21.11 -1.83
C LYS A 80 -24.72 21.81 -1.33
N THR A 81 -23.86 21.09 -0.61
CA THR A 81 -22.60 21.64 -0.09
C THR A 81 -21.62 21.93 -1.23
N VAL A 82 -21.45 20.98 -2.14
CA VAL A 82 -20.60 21.15 -3.34
C VAL A 82 -21.14 22.28 -4.22
N GLN A 83 -22.44 22.32 -4.49
CA GLN A 83 -23.08 23.35 -5.33
C GLN A 83 -22.84 24.77 -4.81
N LYS A 84 -22.76 24.95 -3.48
CA LYS A 84 -22.43 26.24 -2.87
C LYS A 84 -20.96 26.64 -3.05
N ARG A 85 -20.04 25.67 -3.13
CA ARG A 85 -18.60 25.91 -3.19
C ARG A 85 -18.05 26.00 -4.61
N VAL A 86 -18.59 25.21 -5.54
CA VAL A 86 -18.14 25.17 -6.95
C VAL A 86 -18.09 26.56 -7.60
N PRO A 87 -19.07 27.46 -7.46
CA PRO A 87 -19.00 28.81 -8.04
C PRO A 87 -17.85 29.67 -7.50
N LEU A 88 -17.40 29.43 -6.27
CA LEU A 88 -16.29 30.16 -5.65
C LEU A 88 -14.94 29.70 -6.17
N ILE A 89 -14.83 28.42 -6.52
CA ILE A 89 -13.60 27.79 -7.02
C ILE A 89 -13.48 27.98 -8.54
N PHE A 90 -14.62 27.93 -9.25
CA PHE A 90 -14.70 28.04 -10.70
C PHE A 90 -15.58 29.23 -11.12
N PRO A 91 -15.16 30.48 -10.88
CA PRO A 91 -15.98 31.65 -11.16
C PRO A 91 -16.19 31.91 -12.66
N GLY A 92 -15.34 31.35 -13.54
CA GLY A 92 -15.33 31.62 -14.98
C GLY A 92 -16.04 30.59 -15.87
N ILE A 93 -16.59 29.49 -15.33
CA ILE A 93 -17.28 28.47 -16.13
C ILE A 93 -18.79 28.72 -16.17
N SER A 94 -19.45 28.25 -17.24
CA SER A 94 -20.89 28.41 -17.47
C SER A 94 -21.74 27.67 -16.44
N GLU A 95 -23.01 28.04 -16.29
CA GLU A 95 -23.91 27.37 -15.33
C GLU A 95 -24.08 25.87 -15.62
N ASP A 96 -24.17 25.48 -16.90
CA ASP A 96 -24.25 24.07 -17.29
C ASP A 96 -22.99 23.28 -16.88
N GLU A 97 -21.80 23.85 -17.10
CA GLU A 97 -20.53 23.26 -16.66
C GLU A 97 -20.42 23.18 -15.13
N ARG A 98 -20.89 24.21 -14.40
CA ARG A 98 -20.96 24.16 -12.92
C ARG A 98 -21.86 23.04 -12.43
N ASN A 99 -23.00 22.84 -13.09
CA ASN A 99 -23.93 21.77 -12.73
C ASN A 99 -23.32 20.38 -13.01
N LYS A 100 -22.60 20.22 -14.12
CA LYS A 100 -21.86 18.99 -14.45
C LYS A 100 -20.77 18.69 -13.43
N ILE A 101 -19.90 19.66 -13.14
CA ILE A 101 -18.79 19.47 -12.21
C ILE A 101 -19.27 19.26 -10.76
N THR A 102 -20.35 19.95 -10.36
CA THR A 102 -20.99 19.75 -9.05
C THR A 102 -21.44 18.30 -8.88
N LYS A 103 -22.16 17.75 -9.86
CA LYS A 103 -22.61 16.35 -9.82
C LYS A 103 -21.42 15.39 -9.78
N TYR A 104 -20.37 15.68 -10.54
CA TYR A 104 -19.18 14.83 -10.57
C TYR A 104 -18.44 14.83 -9.23
N ILE A 105 -18.12 16.01 -8.68
CA ILE A 105 -17.46 16.15 -7.38
C ILE A 105 -18.33 15.54 -6.27
N ALA A 106 -19.63 15.81 -6.25
CA ALA A 106 -20.53 15.25 -5.24
C ALA A 106 -20.55 13.71 -5.26
N ARG A 107 -20.50 13.07 -6.43
CA ARG A 107 -20.35 11.61 -6.54
C ARG A 107 -19.02 11.12 -5.99
N LEU A 108 -17.92 11.83 -6.23
CA LEU A 108 -16.61 11.46 -5.70
C LEU A 108 -16.55 11.62 -4.17
N VAL A 109 -17.12 12.70 -3.64
CA VAL A 109 -17.26 12.91 -2.20
C VAL A 109 -18.12 11.80 -1.59
N ASP A 110 -19.26 11.47 -2.19
CA ASP A 110 -20.11 10.39 -1.67
C ASP A 110 -19.38 9.05 -1.66
N LYS A 111 -18.62 8.70 -2.70
CA LYS A 111 -17.76 7.51 -2.67
C LYS A 111 -16.80 7.52 -1.48
N GLU A 112 -16.22 8.66 -1.17
CA GLU A 112 -15.32 8.83 -0.03
C GLU A 112 -16.05 8.77 1.32
N VAL A 113 -17.27 9.31 1.43
CA VAL A 113 -18.13 9.16 2.61
C VAL A 113 -18.46 7.69 2.85
N GLN A 114 -18.83 6.98 1.79
CA GLN A 114 -19.09 5.55 1.84
C GLN A 114 -17.82 4.76 2.18
N ARG A 115 -16.61 5.28 1.86
CA ARG A 115 -15.31 4.70 2.25
C ARG A 115 -15.10 4.72 3.76
N ARG A 116 -15.40 5.85 4.38
CA ARG A 116 -15.11 6.14 5.80
C ARG A 116 -16.19 5.69 6.76
N LYS A 117 -17.42 5.48 6.26
CA LYS A 117 -18.48 4.82 7.03
C LYS A 117 -17.93 3.55 7.68
N GLU A 118 -18.14 3.40 8.99
CA GLU A 118 -17.82 2.18 9.72
C GLU A 118 -18.55 0.99 9.09
N ARG A 119 -17.89 0.36 8.13
CA ARG A 119 -18.36 -0.87 7.53
C ARG A 119 -17.86 -1.98 8.43
N LYS A 120 -18.77 -2.56 9.22
CA LYS A 120 -18.50 -3.86 9.86
C LYS A 120 -17.94 -4.78 8.77
N ARG A 121 -16.73 -5.29 8.98
CA ARG A 121 -16.14 -6.31 8.09
C ARG A 121 -17.21 -7.38 7.91
N ILE A 122 -17.71 -7.54 6.69
CA ILE A 122 -18.67 -8.60 6.40
C ILE A 122 -17.89 -9.90 6.56
N SER A 123 -18.21 -10.65 7.61
CA SER A 123 -17.69 -12.01 7.73
C SER A 123 -18.35 -12.84 6.65
N LEU A 124 -17.55 -13.36 5.73
CA LEU A 124 -18.06 -14.33 4.76
C LEU A 124 -18.57 -15.57 5.49
N SER A 125 -19.68 -16.11 4.99
CA SER A 125 -20.19 -17.40 5.46
C SER A 125 -19.12 -18.48 5.27
N LEU A 126 -19.24 -19.57 6.03
CA LEU A 126 -18.35 -20.71 5.83
C LEU A 126 -18.45 -21.29 4.41
N GLU A 127 -19.66 -21.30 3.84
CA GLU A 127 -19.94 -21.74 2.48
C GLU A 127 -19.19 -20.89 1.44
N ASN A 128 -19.28 -19.56 1.54
CA ASN A 128 -18.59 -18.66 0.62
C ASN A 128 -17.06 -18.76 0.77
N ARG A 129 -16.55 -19.01 1.99
CA ARG A 129 -15.12 -19.26 2.21
C ARG A 129 -14.65 -20.53 1.51
N LYS A 130 -15.42 -21.61 1.57
CA LYS A 130 -15.14 -22.87 0.87
C LYS A 130 -15.16 -22.66 -0.65
N MET A 131 -16.20 -22.00 -1.17
CA MET A 131 -16.30 -21.70 -2.60
C MET A 131 -15.11 -20.85 -3.10
N LEU A 132 -14.74 -19.80 -2.36
CA LEU A 132 -13.55 -19.02 -2.69
C LEU A 132 -12.28 -19.87 -2.65
N TRP A 133 -12.11 -20.72 -1.63
CA TRP A 133 -10.96 -21.61 -1.53
C TRP A 133 -10.84 -22.54 -2.74
N ASP A 134 -11.94 -23.17 -3.15
CA ASP A 134 -12.02 -24.11 -4.26
C ASP A 134 -11.68 -23.44 -5.61
N ILE A 135 -12.10 -22.18 -5.82
CA ILE A 135 -11.77 -21.40 -7.03
C ILE A 135 -10.25 -21.21 -7.19
N TYR A 136 -9.51 -21.05 -6.09
CA TYR A 136 -8.07 -20.78 -6.12
C TYR A 136 -7.18 -22.05 -6.19
N GLY A 137 -7.76 -23.25 -6.26
CA GLY A 137 -7.01 -24.48 -6.57
C GLY A 137 -6.48 -25.25 -5.35
N THR A 138 -5.24 -25.74 -5.40
CA THR A 138 -4.66 -26.61 -4.33
C THR A 138 -3.40 -26.06 -3.68
N GLU A 139 -2.80 -24.99 -4.25
CA GLU A 139 -1.65 -24.31 -3.67
C GLU A 139 -1.97 -22.84 -3.40
N GLN A 140 -2.95 -22.59 -2.53
CA GLN A 140 -3.37 -21.24 -2.21
C GLN A 140 -2.23 -20.44 -1.59
N ARG A 141 -1.98 -19.28 -2.21
CA ARG A 141 -0.99 -18.30 -1.79
C ARG A 141 -1.65 -16.97 -1.51
N CYS A 142 -1.00 -16.18 -0.68
CA CYS A 142 -1.38 -14.78 -0.52
C CYS A 142 -1.17 -14.04 -1.85
N TRP A 143 -2.23 -13.45 -2.39
CA TRP A 143 -2.17 -12.72 -3.67
C TRP A 143 -1.20 -11.52 -3.69
N ILE A 144 -0.82 -11.01 -2.50
CA ILE A 144 0.09 -9.88 -2.35
C ILE A 144 1.54 -10.34 -2.34
N CYS A 145 1.89 -11.32 -1.49
CA CYS A 145 3.29 -11.68 -1.24
C CYS A 145 3.67 -13.10 -1.67
N GLY A 146 2.72 -13.91 -2.11
CA GLY A 146 2.95 -15.30 -2.49
C GLY A 146 3.22 -16.28 -1.35
N TYR A 147 3.05 -15.86 -0.08
CA TYR A 147 3.11 -16.74 1.09
C TYR A 147 2.16 -17.93 0.89
N LYS A 148 2.70 -19.15 0.89
CA LYS A 148 1.93 -20.39 0.81
C LYS A 148 1.26 -20.65 2.14
N PHE A 149 -0.07 -20.74 2.13
CA PHE A 149 -0.81 -20.99 3.37
C PHE A 149 -0.49 -22.39 3.91
N THR A 150 -0.33 -22.49 5.22
CA THR A 150 -0.13 -23.78 5.89
C THR A 150 -1.46 -24.51 6.02
N THR A 151 -1.41 -25.83 6.21
CA THR A 151 -2.61 -26.64 6.53
C THR A 151 -3.32 -26.13 7.79
N TRP A 152 -2.58 -25.59 8.76
CA TRP A 152 -3.17 -24.94 9.92
C TRP A 152 -4.03 -23.73 9.51
N ALA A 153 -3.51 -22.86 8.63
CA ALA A 153 -4.20 -21.65 8.20
C ALA A 153 -5.43 -21.98 7.34
N GLU A 154 -5.31 -22.99 6.47
CA GLU A 154 -6.42 -23.58 5.71
C GLU A 154 -7.52 -24.11 6.64
N ASN A 155 -7.16 -24.99 7.59
CA ASN A 155 -8.14 -25.59 8.50
C ASN A 155 -8.90 -24.54 9.31
N LYS A 156 -8.18 -23.52 9.80
CA LYS A 156 -8.78 -22.37 10.48
C LYS A 156 -9.70 -21.56 9.58
N PHE A 157 -9.29 -21.33 8.34
CA PHE A 157 -10.10 -20.60 7.38
C PHE A 157 -11.38 -21.34 6.99
N LEU A 158 -11.31 -22.67 6.87
CA LEU A 158 -12.41 -23.57 6.50
C LEU A 158 -13.18 -24.13 7.71
N GLY A 159 -12.86 -23.69 8.93
CA GLY A 159 -13.59 -24.02 10.15
C GLY A 159 -13.50 -25.50 10.57
N TYR A 160 -12.43 -26.21 10.20
CA TYR A 160 -12.21 -27.59 10.62
C TYR A 160 -11.72 -27.67 12.06
N THR A 161 -12.31 -28.54 12.89
CA THR A 161 -12.10 -28.58 14.35
C THR A 161 -10.78 -29.22 14.81
N ASN A 162 -10.01 -29.84 13.91
CA ASN A 162 -8.73 -30.50 14.23
C ASN A 162 -7.56 -29.49 14.23
N TYR A 163 -7.58 -28.53 15.15
CA TYR A 163 -6.51 -27.55 15.27
C TYR A 163 -5.31 -28.12 16.02
N GLN A 164 -4.17 -28.23 15.33
CA GLN A 164 -2.86 -28.28 15.98
C GLN A 164 -2.51 -26.89 16.54
N GLU A 165 -1.51 -26.83 17.42
CA GLU A 165 -0.97 -25.58 17.95
C GLU A 165 -0.57 -24.61 16.82
N VAL A 166 -0.74 -23.30 17.05
CA VAL A 166 -0.43 -22.27 16.06
C VAL A 166 1.06 -22.34 15.68
N PRO A 167 1.43 -22.54 14.40
CA PRO A 167 2.82 -22.76 14.00
C PRO A 167 3.56 -21.42 13.86
N LEU A 168 3.70 -20.69 14.96
CA LEU A 168 4.42 -19.43 14.99
C LEU A 168 5.93 -19.67 14.80
N PRO A 169 6.56 -18.99 13.82
CA PRO A 169 7.98 -19.21 13.55
C PRO A 169 8.86 -18.63 14.67
N GLN A 170 9.93 -19.35 15.01
CA GLN A 170 10.94 -18.89 15.99
C GLN A 170 11.79 -17.72 15.48
N PHE A 171 11.95 -17.62 14.16
CA PHE A 171 12.66 -16.54 13.51
C PHE A 171 11.77 -15.89 12.43
N VAL A 172 11.82 -14.57 12.32
CA VAL A 172 11.01 -13.79 11.38
C VAL A 172 11.89 -12.90 10.53
N ASP A 173 11.47 -12.66 9.29
CA ASP A 173 12.10 -11.67 8.40
C ASP A 173 12.05 -10.30 9.07
N TYR A 174 13.20 -9.68 9.36
CA TYR A 174 13.24 -8.40 10.05
C TYR A 174 12.65 -7.23 9.24
N MET A 175 12.55 -7.35 7.91
CA MET A 175 11.97 -6.32 7.06
C MET A 175 10.44 -6.41 7.05
N ARG A 176 9.89 -7.62 7.06
CA ARG A 176 8.44 -7.87 6.96
C ARG A 176 7.79 -8.07 8.32
N LEU A 177 8.46 -8.71 9.28
CA LEU A 177 7.92 -9.07 10.59
C LEU A 177 6.65 -9.95 10.51
N ASN A 178 6.50 -10.69 9.40
CA ASN A 178 5.43 -11.68 9.23
C ASN A 178 5.63 -12.83 10.22
N GLY A 179 4.54 -13.33 10.82
CA GLY A 179 4.59 -14.43 11.79
C GLY A 179 4.76 -14.03 13.27
N LEU A 180 4.80 -12.74 13.59
CA LEU A 180 4.76 -12.30 15.01
C LEU A 180 3.44 -12.60 15.72
N THR A 181 2.31 -12.58 15.02
CA THR A 181 1.00 -12.90 15.62
C THR A 181 0.31 -14.01 14.84
N GLU A 182 -0.62 -14.71 15.49
CA GLU A 182 -1.46 -15.72 14.84
C GLU A 182 -2.19 -15.17 13.61
N ARG A 183 -2.63 -13.90 13.69
CA ARG A 183 -3.27 -13.21 12.58
C ARG A 183 -2.37 -13.15 11.35
N HIS A 184 -1.06 -12.91 11.52
CA HIS A 184 -0.13 -12.73 10.41
C HIS A 184 -0.09 -13.92 9.45
N ILE A 185 -0.18 -15.14 9.99
CA ILE A 185 -0.14 -16.40 9.25
C ILE A 185 -1.54 -16.97 8.95
N SER A 186 -2.61 -16.32 9.39
CA SER A 186 -3.98 -16.71 9.07
C SER A 186 -4.37 -16.26 7.66
N VAL A 187 -5.33 -16.95 7.05
CA VAL A 187 -5.96 -16.55 5.78
C VAL A 187 -7.05 -15.51 6.09
N GLU A 188 -7.02 -14.38 5.39
CA GLU A 188 -8.09 -13.38 5.37
C GLU A 188 -8.56 -13.18 3.93
N VAL A 189 -9.85 -12.88 3.76
CA VAL A 189 -10.35 -12.40 2.47
C VAL A 189 -10.09 -10.91 2.37
N ASP A 190 -9.42 -10.52 1.29
CA ASP A 190 -9.12 -9.12 0.97
C ASP A 190 -9.82 -8.72 -0.32
N HIS A 191 -10.18 -7.44 -0.39
CA HIS A 191 -10.71 -6.85 -1.61
C HIS A 191 -9.54 -6.17 -2.34
N VAL A 192 -9.23 -6.58 -3.58
CA VAL A 192 -8.12 -6.01 -4.37
C VAL A 192 -8.22 -4.50 -4.41
N VAL A 193 -9.38 -4.01 -4.82
CA VAL A 193 -9.82 -2.64 -4.56
C VAL A 193 -10.60 -2.67 -3.25
N PRO A 194 -10.17 -1.95 -2.19
CA PRO A 194 -10.89 -1.94 -0.92
C PRO A 194 -12.39 -1.75 -1.14
N PHE A 195 -13.23 -2.50 -0.44
CA PHE A 195 -14.71 -2.37 -0.50
C PHE A 195 -15.15 -0.91 -0.35
N SER A 196 -14.40 -0.17 0.48
CA SER A 196 -14.54 1.25 0.75
C SER A 196 -14.37 2.14 -0.50
N LYS A 197 -13.78 1.65 -1.60
CA LYS A 197 -13.66 2.34 -2.91
C LYS A 197 -14.65 1.86 -3.98
N GLY A 198 -15.71 1.13 -3.60
CA GLY A 198 -16.78 0.72 -4.52
C GLY A 198 -16.50 -0.57 -5.30
N GLY A 199 -15.61 -1.43 -4.79
CA GLY A 199 -15.47 -2.78 -5.31
C GLY A 199 -16.69 -3.62 -4.94
N ASN A 200 -17.64 -3.76 -5.87
CA ASN A 200 -18.68 -4.79 -5.81
C ASN A 200 -18.19 -6.03 -6.58
N GLU A 201 -18.77 -7.18 -6.22
CA GLU A 201 -18.69 -8.49 -6.90
C GLU A 201 -17.56 -9.43 -6.45
N GLU A 202 -17.88 -10.73 -6.56
CA GLU A 202 -17.09 -11.90 -6.18
C GLU A 202 -15.68 -11.89 -6.82
N ASP A 203 -15.55 -11.24 -7.99
CA ASP A 203 -14.30 -11.07 -8.74
C ASP A 203 -13.25 -10.17 -8.07
N ASN A 204 -13.64 -9.38 -7.07
CA ASN A 204 -12.74 -8.49 -6.33
C ASN A 204 -12.14 -9.13 -5.07
N LEU A 205 -12.54 -10.36 -4.73
CA LEU A 205 -12.11 -11.06 -3.52
C LEU A 205 -10.89 -11.94 -3.81
N ARG A 206 -9.82 -11.74 -3.05
CA ARG A 206 -8.59 -12.56 -3.11
C ARG A 206 -8.19 -13.04 -1.72
N LEU A 207 -7.46 -14.15 -1.65
CA LEU A 207 -6.92 -14.68 -0.39
C LEU A 207 -5.62 -13.96 -0.03
N ALA A 208 -5.56 -13.36 1.16
CA ALA A 208 -4.37 -12.69 1.68
C ALA A 208 -3.95 -13.27 3.03
N CYS A 209 -2.65 -13.26 3.33
CA CYS A 209 -2.21 -13.47 4.71
C CYS A 209 -2.63 -12.27 5.56
N GLY A 210 -2.94 -12.50 6.84
CA GLY A 210 -3.39 -11.43 7.72
C GLY A 210 -2.37 -10.32 7.90
N TRP A 211 -1.06 -10.59 7.73
CA TRP A 211 -0.04 -9.54 7.75
C TRP A 211 -0.17 -8.58 6.57
N CYS A 212 -0.33 -9.10 5.34
CA CYS A 212 -0.50 -8.23 4.18
C CYS A 212 -1.81 -7.45 4.28
N ASN A 213 -2.89 -8.11 4.70
CA ASN A 213 -4.20 -7.47 4.82
C ASN A 213 -4.22 -6.37 5.91
N SER A 214 -3.59 -6.61 7.07
CA SER A 214 -3.52 -5.63 8.16
C SER A 214 -2.74 -4.37 7.77
N HIS A 215 -1.65 -4.54 7.02
CA HIS A 215 -0.82 -3.40 6.60
C HIS A 215 -1.34 -2.70 5.35
N LYS A 216 -2.04 -3.42 4.46
CA LYS A 216 -2.82 -2.82 3.36
C LYS A 216 -3.92 -1.91 3.93
N SER A 217 -4.73 -2.43 4.85
CA SER A 217 -5.86 -1.70 5.44
C SER A 217 -6.71 -1.04 4.32
N ASP A 218 -6.96 0.26 4.47
CA ASP A 218 -7.66 1.18 3.59
C ASP A 218 -6.72 2.09 2.79
N ARG A 219 -5.40 1.89 2.94
CA ARG A 219 -4.36 2.71 2.31
C ARG A 219 -4.24 2.39 0.83
N THR A 220 -3.93 3.42 0.04
CA THR A 220 -3.81 3.28 -1.41
C THR A 220 -2.63 4.01 -2.04
N SER A 221 -1.99 4.91 -1.30
CA SER A 221 -0.84 5.69 -1.76
C SER A 221 0.36 5.45 -0.85
N LEU A 222 1.55 5.26 -1.43
CA LEU A 222 2.82 5.16 -0.66
C LEU A 222 3.05 6.34 0.30
N TYR A 223 2.40 7.48 0.03
CA TYR A 223 2.45 8.71 0.81
C TYR A 223 1.45 8.76 1.97
N ASP A 224 0.61 7.72 2.16
CA ASP A 224 -0.35 7.60 3.28
C ASP A 224 0.34 7.29 4.62
N VAL A 225 1.66 7.06 4.61
CA VAL A 225 2.43 6.60 5.78
C VAL A 225 3.68 7.45 5.99
N ALA A 226 4.25 7.39 7.19
CA ALA A 226 5.42 8.17 7.56
C ALA A 226 6.59 7.98 6.56
N LEU A 227 7.25 9.08 6.21
CA LEU A 227 8.28 9.11 5.17
C LEU A 227 9.64 8.53 5.58
N LYS A 228 9.81 8.13 6.85
CA LYS A 228 11.10 7.65 7.38
C LYS A 228 11.03 6.16 7.76
N PRO A 229 11.96 5.33 7.23
CA PRO A 229 12.15 3.95 7.69
C PRO A 229 12.48 3.90 9.19
N ARG A 230 12.13 2.80 9.85
CA ARG A 230 12.57 2.50 11.22
C ARG A 230 14.01 1.97 11.20
N ILE A 231 14.65 1.89 12.37
CA ILE A 231 16.00 1.33 12.52
C ILE A 231 15.96 0.15 13.49
N LEU A 232 16.64 -0.93 13.14
CA LEU A 232 16.87 -2.11 13.97
C LEU A 232 18.37 -2.33 14.19
N ASN A 233 18.75 -2.75 15.39
CA ASN A 233 20.11 -3.24 15.65
C ASN A 233 20.15 -4.76 15.38
N HIS A 234 20.56 -5.15 14.17
CA HIS A 234 20.71 -6.54 13.78
C HIS A 234 21.99 -7.15 14.39
N THR A 235 21.87 -8.34 14.97
CA THR A 235 22.98 -9.01 15.69
C THR A 235 24.21 -9.25 14.83
N LYS A 236 24.02 -9.55 13.54
CA LYS A 236 25.11 -9.82 12.58
C LYS A 236 25.41 -8.69 11.59
N LEU A 237 24.45 -7.79 11.36
CA LEU A 237 24.50 -6.80 10.28
C LEU A 237 24.59 -5.37 10.83
N GLY A 238 24.63 -5.19 12.14
CA GLY A 238 24.64 -3.88 12.78
C GLY A 238 23.32 -3.13 12.56
N LYS A 239 23.39 -1.79 12.46
CA LYS A 239 22.20 -0.96 12.26
C LYS A 239 21.61 -1.16 10.87
N GLN A 240 20.37 -1.63 10.82
CA GLN A 240 19.63 -1.90 9.60
C GLN A 240 18.41 -1.00 9.50
N SER A 241 18.14 -0.49 8.30
CA SER A 241 16.90 0.21 7.99
C SER A 241 15.77 -0.80 7.82
N ILE A 242 14.58 -0.51 8.36
CA ILE A 242 13.37 -1.31 8.19
C ILE A 242 12.35 -0.48 7.40
N PRO A 243 11.89 -0.97 6.23
CA PRO A 243 10.90 -0.26 5.44
C PRO A 243 9.56 -0.19 6.16
N HIS A 244 8.78 0.84 5.87
CA HIS A 244 7.41 0.88 6.35
C HIS A 244 6.62 -0.32 5.77
N PRO A 245 5.88 -1.11 6.57
CA PRO A 245 5.19 -2.32 6.11
C PRO A 245 4.27 -2.08 4.90
N PHE A 246 3.58 -0.95 4.86
CA PHE A 246 2.72 -0.60 3.73
C PHE A 246 3.50 -0.42 2.41
N TRP A 247 4.74 0.08 2.44
CA TRP A 247 5.57 0.18 1.23
C TRP A 247 5.87 -1.21 0.66
N ILE A 248 6.16 -2.17 1.53
CA ILE A 248 6.37 -3.58 1.15
C ILE A 248 5.11 -4.12 0.49
N VAL A 249 3.96 -4.01 1.16
CA VAL A 249 2.65 -4.48 0.65
C VAL A 249 2.30 -3.85 -0.69
N ARG A 250 2.48 -2.53 -0.83
CA ARG A 250 2.19 -1.79 -2.06
C ARG A 250 3.11 -2.19 -3.21
N LEU A 251 4.41 -2.39 -2.95
CA LEU A 251 5.35 -2.86 -3.97
C LEU A 251 5.07 -4.29 -4.40
N LEU A 252 4.86 -5.20 -3.45
CA LEU A 252 4.57 -6.61 -3.73
C LEU A 252 3.28 -6.77 -4.55
N SER A 253 2.20 -6.06 -4.16
CA SER A 253 0.90 -6.10 -4.86
C SER A 253 0.92 -5.52 -6.28
N VAL A 254 1.77 -4.53 -6.54
CA VAL A 254 1.87 -3.89 -7.88
C VAL A 254 2.85 -4.61 -8.79
N ARG A 255 4.00 -5.07 -8.26
CA ARG A 255 5.04 -5.72 -9.07
C ARG A 255 4.75 -7.19 -9.32
N ARG A 256 4.32 -7.93 -8.29
CA ARG A 256 3.95 -9.35 -8.34
C ARG A 256 4.99 -10.33 -8.89
N CYS A 257 6.20 -9.87 -9.22
CA CYS A 257 7.31 -10.70 -9.72
C CYS A 257 8.65 -10.25 -9.13
N CYS A 258 9.63 -11.16 -9.15
CA CYS A 258 11.00 -10.91 -8.73
C CYS A 258 11.71 -9.93 -9.70
N GLU A 259 12.25 -8.83 -9.17
CA GLU A 259 12.97 -7.78 -9.91
C GLU A 259 14.49 -8.08 -10.02
N TYR A 260 14.89 -9.35 -10.13
CA TYR A 260 16.31 -9.71 -10.30
C TYR A 260 16.79 -9.34 -11.71
N GLU A 261 17.95 -8.69 -11.81
CA GLU A 261 18.45 -8.11 -13.08
C GLU A 261 18.79 -9.16 -14.14
N GLY A 262 19.15 -10.38 -13.73
CA GLY A 262 19.40 -11.50 -14.63
C GLY A 262 18.13 -12.17 -15.17
N GLY A 263 16.94 -11.68 -14.81
CA GLY A 263 15.66 -12.30 -15.12
C GLY A 263 15.28 -13.39 -14.11
N CYS A 264 14.00 -13.49 -13.80
CA CYS A 264 13.47 -14.48 -12.85
C CYS A 264 11.98 -14.73 -13.14
N GLU A 265 11.57 -15.99 -13.17
CA GLU A 265 10.18 -16.40 -13.43
C GLU A 265 9.33 -16.49 -12.15
N GLN A 266 9.93 -16.19 -10.99
CA GLN A 266 9.24 -16.22 -9.71
C GLN A 266 8.27 -15.04 -9.60
N THR A 267 7.01 -15.39 -9.36
CA THR A 267 5.86 -14.50 -9.16
C THR A 267 5.18 -14.83 -7.84
N VAL A 268 4.26 -13.98 -7.39
CA VAL A 268 3.43 -14.28 -6.20
C VAL A 268 2.59 -15.56 -6.35
N ASP A 269 2.38 -16.02 -7.58
CA ASP A 269 1.55 -17.20 -7.86
C ASP A 269 2.35 -18.51 -7.70
N ASN A 270 3.69 -18.48 -7.76
CA ASN A 270 4.55 -19.67 -7.64
C ASN A 270 5.60 -19.60 -6.51
N ALA A 271 5.91 -18.41 -5.96
CA ALA A 271 6.85 -18.24 -4.86
C ALA A 271 6.44 -17.16 -3.88
N GLU A 272 6.97 -17.25 -2.65
CA GLU A 272 6.92 -16.15 -1.71
C GLU A 272 7.96 -15.10 -2.12
N LEU A 273 7.48 -13.86 -2.29
CA LEU A 273 8.28 -12.70 -2.59
C LEU A 273 8.44 -11.82 -1.35
N THR A 274 9.60 -11.20 -1.24
CA THR A 274 9.93 -10.22 -0.20
C THR A 274 10.59 -9.00 -0.85
N VAL A 275 11.13 -8.11 -0.03
CA VAL A 275 11.90 -6.95 -0.48
C VAL A 275 13.35 -7.00 -0.01
N PHE A 276 14.21 -6.29 -0.74
CA PHE A 276 15.60 -6.03 -0.40
C PHE A 276 15.99 -4.65 -0.92
N PRO A 277 16.97 -3.94 -0.33
CA PRO A 277 17.42 -2.67 -0.89
C PRO A 277 18.14 -2.81 -2.24
N ARG A 278 17.96 -1.88 -3.18
CA ARG A 278 18.77 -1.75 -4.41
C ARG A 278 20.20 -1.34 -4.06
N HIS A 279 20.34 -0.41 -3.13
CA HIS A 279 21.60 0.06 -2.57
C HIS A 279 21.68 -0.38 -1.09
N PRO A 280 22.50 -1.40 -0.75
CA PRO A 280 22.52 -2.02 0.58
C PRO A 280 22.78 -1.04 1.74
N GLU A 281 23.56 0.01 1.50
CA GLU A 281 23.89 1.05 2.49
C GLU A 281 22.83 2.15 2.58
N GLY A 282 21.88 2.18 1.63
CA GLY A 282 20.82 3.18 1.57
C GLY A 282 19.63 2.85 2.48
N ALA A 283 18.89 3.89 2.88
CA ALA A 283 17.66 3.72 3.66
C ALA A 283 16.59 2.95 2.85
N MET A 284 15.80 2.10 3.51
CA MET A 284 14.78 1.26 2.86
C MET A 284 13.48 2.03 2.63
N ASN A 285 13.54 3.04 1.75
CA ASN A 285 12.40 3.81 1.27
C ASN A 285 11.89 3.27 -0.08
N PRO A 286 10.75 3.75 -0.62
CA PRO A 286 10.18 3.20 -1.85
C PRO A 286 11.09 3.24 -3.07
N THR A 287 12.01 4.23 -3.18
CA THR A 287 12.95 4.29 -4.30
C THR A 287 14.04 3.24 -4.16
N ASN A 288 14.52 3.00 -2.93
CA ASN A 288 15.59 2.03 -2.69
C ASN A 288 15.12 0.59 -2.45
N LEU A 289 13.82 0.26 -2.39
CA LEU A 289 13.40 -1.14 -2.28
C LEU A 289 13.50 -1.87 -3.63
N ARG A 290 13.52 -3.21 -3.64
CA ARG A 290 13.29 -4.08 -4.80
C ARG A 290 12.59 -5.35 -4.36
N VAL A 291 11.68 -5.87 -5.18
CA VAL A 291 10.99 -7.14 -4.93
C VAL A 291 11.90 -8.29 -5.36
N ILE A 292 12.06 -9.30 -4.51
CA ILE A 292 12.94 -10.45 -4.76
C ILE A 292 12.29 -11.74 -4.25
N CYS A 293 12.63 -12.88 -4.86
CA CYS A 293 12.34 -14.21 -4.31
C CYS A 293 13.45 -14.67 -3.36
N SER A 294 13.24 -15.79 -2.66
CA SER A 294 14.23 -16.40 -1.76
C SER A 294 15.54 -16.79 -2.45
N GLU A 295 15.48 -17.26 -3.71
CA GLU A 295 16.65 -17.68 -4.49
C GLU A 295 17.59 -16.51 -4.81
N HIS A 296 17.04 -15.31 -4.94
CA HIS A 296 17.78 -14.09 -5.25
C HIS A 296 17.96 -13.17 -4.03
N ASP A 297 17.73 -13.68 -2.82
CA ASP A 297 17.92 -12.93 -1.58
C ASP A 297 19.37 -12.93 -1.12
N PRO A 298 20.09 -11.79 -1.17
CA PRO A 298 21.51 -11.75 -0.80
C PRO A 298 21.74 -11.98 0.69
N LEU A 299 20.72 -11.80 1.54
CA LEU A 299 20.85 -11.98 2.98
C LEU A 299 20.77 -13.44 3.41
N GLY A 300 20.05 -14.27 2.66
CA GLY A 300 19.76 -15.65 3.05
C GLY A 300 19.28 -15.74 4.50
N SER A 301 19.97 -16.55 5.31
CA SER A 301 19.62 -16.72 6.73
C SER A 301 19.79 -15.46 7.60
N ASN A 302 20.59 -14.48 7.17
CA ASN A 302 20.77 -13.22 7.90
C ASN A 302 19.55 -12.30 7.82
N ARG A 303 18.53 -12.64 7.01
CA ARG A 303 17.23 -11.95 7.01
C ARG A 303 16.41 -12.23 8.26
N PHE A 304 16.67 -13.35 8.93
CA PHE A 304 15.81 -13.84 9.99
C PHE A 304 16.39 -13.48 11.37
N VAL A 305 15.59 -12.81 12.18
CA VAL A 305 15.89 -12.46 13.58
C VAL A 305 14.96 -13.22 14.53
N SER A 306 15.37 -13.40 15.78
CA SER A 306 14.48 -14.01 16.78
C SER A 306 13.23 -13.17 16.99
N ARG A 307 12.13 -13.81 17.38
CA ARG A 307 10.87 -13.13 17.70
C ARG A 307 11.05 -11.98 18.69
N THR A 308 11.84 -12.20 19.75
CA THR A 308 12.11 -11.19 20.78
C THR A 308 12.73 -9.92 20.21
N ILE A 309 13.63 -10.04 19.22
CA ILE A 309 14.23 -8.89 18.54
C ILE A 309 13.19 -8.19 17.65
N ALA A 310 12.39 -8.98 16.92
CA ALA A 310 11.38 -8.45 16.02
C ALA A 310 10.23 -7.72 16.75
N GLU A 311 9.84 -8.17 17.94
CA GLU A 311 8.81 -7.52 18.77
C GLU A 311 9.24 -6.14 19.28
N GLN A 312 10.54 -5.86 19.39
CA GLN A 312 11.05 -4.54 19.79
C GLN A 312 10.85 -3.48 18.71
N VAL A 313 10.62 -3.88 17.46
CA VAL A 313 10.54 -2.98 16.29
C VAL A 313 9.20 -3.04 15.56
N SER A 314 8.28 -3.93 15.97
CA SER A 314 6.92 -4.07 15.40
C SER A 314 6.01 -2.92 15.77
#